data_AF-A0A1Q6YXM2-F1
#
_entry.id   AF-A0A1Q6YXM2-F1
#
_cell.length_a   1.000
_cell.length_b   1.000
_cell.length_c   1.000
_cell.angle_alpha   90.00
_cell.angle_beta   90.00
_cell.angle_gamma   90.00
#
_symmetry.space_group_name_H-M   'P 1'
#
loop_
_entity.id
_entity.type
_entity.pdbx_description
1 polymer ?
#
loop_
_entity_poly.entity_id
_entity_poly.type
_entity_poly.pdbx_seq_one_letter_code
_entity_poly.pdbx_strand_id
1 'polypeptide(L)'
;MTMLSLSDVSRDFITRGKTIQAMAGVSLDVSAGEFLTVVGPSGCGKSTLLNIVCGLLAPNIIRTLVYDPEVILMDEPFGPLDAQTRLLLQDQLLKLWDGARKTIVFITHDLGEAVALADRVVVMTARPGTVKRICPVPLERPRDLFHLHDDERFRQTYDTLWDDLEAEVRRAPA
;
A
#
# COMPACT_ATOMS: atom_id res chain seq x y z
N MET A 1 14.43 12.47 -3.06
CA MET A 1 15.49 11.46 -2.87
C MET A 1 14.81 10.13 -2.59
N THR A 2 15.18 9.07 -3.29
CA THR A 2 14.67 7.72 -3.09
C THR A 2 15.21 7.14 -1.78
N MET A 3 14.33 6.68 -0.91
CA MET A 3 14.66 6.09 0.40
C MET A 3 14.65 4.55 0.35
N LEU A 4 13.74 3.96 -0.42
CA LEU A 4 13.62 2.51 -0.64
C LEU A 4 13.48 2.24 -2.13
N SER A 5 14.19 1.25 -2.64
CA SER A 5 14.10 0.80 -4.04
C SER A 5 14.05 -0.72 -4.09
N LEU A 6 13.11 -1.25 -4.86
CA LEU A 6 13.01 -2.65 -5.24
C LEU A 6 13.19 -2.73 -6.76
N SER A 7 14.05 -3.65 -7.20
CA SER A 7 14.33 -3.88 -8.63
C SER A 7 14.21 -5.36 -8.94
N ASP A 8 13.28 -5.68 -9.84
CA ASP A 8 13.03 -7.02 -10.40
C ASP A 8 12.85 -8.13 -9.34
N VAL A 9 12.13 -7.82 -8.26
CA VAL A 9 11.98 -8.74 -7.12
C VAL A 9 10.94 -9.81 -7.42
N SER A 10 11.36 -11.08 -7.36
CA SER A 10 10.50 -12.26 -7.51
C SER A 10 10.52 -13.13 -6.26
N ARG A 11 9.41 -13.83 -5.99
CA ARG A 11 9.32 -14.74 -4.84
C ARG A 11 8.41 -15.93 -5.13
N ASP A 12 8.95 -17.12 -4.91
CA ASP A 12 8.26 -18.40 -5.00
C ASP A 12 8.06 -19.03 -3.62
N PHE A 13 6.99 -19.80 -3.48
CA PHE A 13 6.72 -20.64 -2.31
C PHE A 13 6.47 -22.08 -2.74
N ILE A 14 6.89 -23.03 -1.91
CA ILE A 14 6.62 -24.46 -2.12
C ILE A 14 5.51 -24.87 -1.16
N THR A 15 4.35 -25.25 -1.71
CA THR A 15 3.18 -25.68 -0.95
C THR A 15 2.68 -27.01 -1.47
N ARG A 16 2.54 -28.02 -0.61
CA ARG A 16 2.06 -29.38 -0.98
C ARG A 16 2.80 -29.97 -2.20
N GLY A 17 4.12 -29.73 -2.29
CA GLY A 17 4.97 -30.19 -3.39
C GLY A 17 4.79 -29.45 -4.72
N LYS A 18 3.95 -28.41 -4.79
CA LYS A 18 3.81 -27.52 -5.96
C LYS A 18 4.50 -26.19 -5.68
N THR A 19 5.27 -25.71 -6.66
CA THR A 19 5.80 -24.35 -6.64
C THR A 19 4.71 -23.37 -7.03
N ILE A 20 4.50 -22.36 -6.20
CA ILE A 20 3.58 -21.25 -6.43
C ILE A 20 4.41 -19.98 -6.49
N GLN A 21 4.45 -19.35 -7.66
CA GLN A 21 5.07 -18.03 -7.81
C GLN A 21 4.12 -16.98 -7.22
N ALA A 22 4.51 -16.41 -6.08
CA ALA A 22 3.71 -15.39 -5.41
C ALA A 22 3.90 -14.02 -6.06
N MET A 23 5.15 -13.67 -6.39
CA MET A 23 5.48 -12.41 -7.07
C MET A 23 6.51 -12.64 -8.16
N ALA A 24 6.41 -11.85 -9.22
CA ALA A 24 7.34 -11.87 -10.34
C ALA A 24 7.73 -10.45 -10.72
N GLY A 25 9.02 -10.16 -10.79
CA GLY A 25 9.59 -8.92 -11.32
C GLY A 25 9.01 -7.61 -10.75
N VAL A 26 8.71 -7.57 -9.45
CA VAL A 26 8.17 -6.38 -8.79
C VAL A 26 9.28 -5.33 -8.63
N SER A 27 9.06 -4.16 -9.24
CA SER A 27 9.96 -3.00 -9.13
C SER A 27 9.18 -1.77 -8.67
N LEU A 28 9.67 -1.08 -7.64
CA LEU A 28 9.08 0.17 -7.13
C LEU A 28 10.10 0.97 -6.33
N ASP A 29 9.86 2.28 -6.26
CA ASP A 29 10.64 3.22 -5.46
C ASP A 29 9.74 4.01 -4.52
N VAL A 30 10.24 4.26 -3.31
CA VAL A 30 9.63 5.07 -2.26
C VAL A 30 10.56 6.22 -1.91
N SER A 31 10.05 7.44 -1.97
CA SER A 31 10.74 8.67 -1.59
C SER A 31 10.67 8.90 -0.08
N ALA A 32 11.66 9.61 0.47
CA ALA A 32 11.62 10.01 1.87
C ALA A 32 10.39 10.89 2.16
N GLY A 33 9.65 10.55 3.21
CA GLY A 33 8.41 11.23 3.63
C GLY A 33 7.20 10.99 2.74
N GLU A 34 7.26 10.00 1.83
CA GLU A 34 6.14 9.62 0.96
C GLU A 34 5.17 8.69 1.70
N PHE A 35 3.87 8.87 1.47
CA PHE A 35 2.84 7.91 1.84
C PHE A 35 2.49 7.06 0.62
N LEU A 36 3.12 5.89 0.48
CA LEU A 36 2.84 4.94 -0.59
C LEU A 36 1.82 3.90 -0.13
N THR A 37 0.77 3.67 -0.93
CA THR A 37 -0.17 2.58 -0.68
C THR A 37 -0.09 1.49 -1.76
N VAL A 38 -0.15 0.23 -1.36
CA VAL A 38 -0.22 -0.93 -2.26
C VAL A 38 -1.58 -1.60 -2.15
N VAL A 39 -2.24 -1.77 -3.29
CA VAL A 39 -3.55 -2.43 -3.42
C VAL A 39 -3.47 -3.56 -4.44
N GLY A 40 -4.37 -4.53 -4.33
CA GLY A 40 -4.40 -5.70 -5.21
C GLY A 40 -5.29 -6.81 -4.66
N PRO A 41 -5.67 -7.79 -5.49
CA PRO A 41 -6.57 -8.86 -5.08
C PRO A 41 -5.97 -9.74 -3.97
N SER A 42 -6.82 -10.55 -3.33
CA SER A 42 -6.35 -11.47 -2.28
C SER A 42 -5.32 -12.46 -2.85
N GLY A 43 -4.25 -12.68 -2.08
CA GLY A 43 -3.17 -13.58 -2.44
C GLY A 43 -2.23 -13.09 -3.55
N CYS A 44 -2.33 -11.85 -4.04
CA CYS A 44 -1.38 -11.32 -5.04
C CYS A 44 0.05 -11.07 -4.52
N GLY A 45 0.32 -11.34 -3.24
CA GLY A 45 1.65 -11.17 -2.66
C GLY A 45 1.88 -9.84 -1.95
N LYS A 46 0.86 -9.03 -1.65
CA LYS A 46 0.99 -7.77 -0.86
C LYS A 46 1.77 -7.96 0.44
N SER A 47 1.35 -8.90 1.31
CA SER A 47 2.07 -9.21 2.54
C SER A 47 3.46 -9.83 2.29
N THR A 48 3.66 -10.51 1.15
CA THR A 48 5.00 -11.01 0.76
C THR A 48 5.93 -9.84 0.41
N LEU A 49 5.44 -8.86 -0.35
CA LEU A 49 6.14 -7.62 -0.66
C LEU A 49 6.51 -6.87 0.63
N LEU A 50 5.54 -6.70 1.54
CA LEU A 50 5.78 -6.05 2.83
C LEU A 50 6.86 -6.78 3.64
N ASN A 51 6.79 -8.10 3.72
CA ASN A 51 7.79 -8.90 4.43
C ASN A 51 9.19 -8.79 3.80
N ILE A 52 9.30 -8.68 2.48
CA ILE A 52 10.58 -8.43 1.81
C ILE A 52 11.10 -7.04 2.17
N VAL A 53 10.24 -6.02 2.12
CA VAL A 53 10.61 -4.66 2.55
C VAL A 53 11.05 -4.64 4.01
N CYS A 54 10.31 -5.29 4.92
CA CYS A 54 10.69 -5.46 6.32
C CYS A 54 12.07 -6.13 6.45
N GLY A 55 12.32 -7.21 5.70
CA GLY A 55 13.58 -7.94 5.72
C GLY A 55 14.77 -7.11 5.22
N LEU A 56 14.57 -6.26 4.21
CA LEU A 56 15.59 -5.32 3.74
C LEU A 56 15.91 -4.25 4.79
N LEU A 57 14.94 -3.87 5.61
CA LEU A 57 15.14 -2.91 6.70
C LEU A 57 15.64 -3.57 8.00
N ALA A 58 15.59 -4.90 8.11
CA ALA A 58 15.95 -5.67 9.31
C ALA A 58 17.39 -6.19 9.23
N PRO A 59 18.36 -5.33 9.58
CA PRO A 59 19.13 -5.62 10.79
C PRO A 59 18.88 -4.64 11.95
N ASN A 60 18.24 -3.48 11.71
CA ASN A 60 18.19 -2.38 12.68
C ASN A 60 16.77 -1.94 13.12
N ILE A 61 15.70 -2.43 12.49
CA ILE A 61 14.34 -1.93 12.77
C ILE A 61 13.78 -2.30 14.14
N ILE A 62 14.05 -3.50 14.67
CA ILE A 62 13.50 -3.91 15.98
C ILE A 62 14.03 -3.00 17.10
N ARG A 63 15.25 -2.45 16.96
CA ARG A 63 15.82 -1.47 17.89
C ARG A 63 15.30 -0.04 17.68
N THR A 64 14.68 0.24 16.53
CA THR A 64 14.24 1.58 16.09
C THR A 64 12.74 1.81 16.33
N LEU A 65 11.90 0.76 16.41
CA LEU A 65 10.48 0.89 16.76
C LEU A 65 10.23 1.45 18.17
N VAL A 66 11.27 1.49 19.01
CA VAL A 66 11.28 2.13 20.35
C VAL A 66 11.72 3.62 20.27
N TYR A 67 12.17 4.12 19.11
CA TYR A 67 12.94 5.38 18.95
C TYR A 67 12.60 6.24 17.71
N ASP A 68 11.34 6.36 17.29
CA ASP A 68 10.92 7.25 16.18
C ASP A 68 11.41 6.80 14.77
N PRO A 69 10.82 5.73 14.20
CA PRO A 69 11.29 5.15 12.93
C PRO A 69 11.11 6.09 11.74
N GLU A 70 12.07 6.06 10.80
CA GLU A 70 12.00 6.83 9.54
C GLU A 70 11.02 6.24 8.52
N VAL A 71 10.77 4.92 8.60
CA VAL A 71 9.84 4.18 7.73
C VAL A 71 8.85 3.40 8.59
N ILE A 72 7.56 3.56 8.29
CA ILE A 72 6.47 2.83 8.92
C ILE A 72 5.83 1.91 7.87
N LEU A 73 5.71 0.63 8.20
CA LEU A 73 5.09 -0.38 7.34
C LEU A 73 3.80 -0.85 8.00
N MET A 74 2.71 -0.88 7.24
CA MET A 74 1.39 -1.29 7.74
C MET A 74 0.72 -2.26 6.77
N ASP A 75 0.28 -3.41 7.28
CA ASP A 75 -0.44 -4.43 6.52
C ASP A 75 -1.89 -4.54 7.00
N GLU A 76 -2.82 -4.00 6.21
CA GLU A 76 -4.27 -3.96 6.46
C GLU A 76 -4.66 -3.52 7.88
N PRO A 77 -4.10 -2.42 8.43
CA PRO A 77 -4.19 -2.09 9.86
C PRO A 77 -5.61 -1.73 10.32
N PHE A 78 -6.49 -1.36 9.39
CA PHE A 78 -7.87 -0.97 9.69
C PHE A 78 -8.92 -2.02 9.27
N GLY A 79 -8.51 -3.14 8.67
CA GLY A 79 -9.43 -4.14 8.12
C GLY A 79 -10.47 -4.70 9.12
N PRO A 80 -10.12 -4.93 10.40
CA PRO A 80 -11.08 -5.44 11.39
C PRO A 80 -12.05 -4.39 11.97
N LEU A 81 -11.92 -3.11 11.60
CA LEU A 81 -12.64 -2.02 12.26
C LEU A 81 -13.97 -1.72 11.58
N ASP A 82 -14.92 -1.19 12.35
CA ASP A 82 -16.14 -0.61 11.78
C ASP A 82 -15.84 0.71 11.03
N ALA A 83 -16.76 1.12 10.17
CA ALA A 83 -16.58 2.27 9.30
C ALA A 83 -16.30 3.60 10.04
N GLN A 84 -16.93 3.82 11.21
CA GLN A 84 -16.79 5.07 11.96
C GLN A 84 -15.44 5.12 12.67
N THR A 85 -15.08 4.04 13.39
CA THR A 85 -13.78 3.94 14.07
C THR A 85 -12.63 4.04 13.07
N ARG A 86 -12.77 3.38 11.93
CA ARG A 86 -11.81 3.40 10.83
C ARG A 86 -11.56 4.82 10.31
N LEU A 87 -12.61 5.57 10.00
CA LEU A 87 -12.48 6.95 9.52
C LEU A 87 -11.77 7.85 10.53
N LEU A 88 -12.10 7.73 11.82
CA LEU A 88 -11.46 8.50 12.89
C LEU A 88 -9.97 8.17 13.04
N LEU A 89 -9.60 6.89 13.01
CA LEU A 89 -8.20 6.48 13.11
C LEU A 89 -7.38 6.85 11.87
N GLN A 90 -7.99 6.83 10.68
CA GLN A 90 -7.36 7.30 9.45
C GLN A 90 -7.06 8.80 9.51
N ASP A 91 -8.01 9.60 10.01
CA ASP A 91 -7.82 11.04 10.20
C ASP A 91 -6.71 11.32 11.24
N GLN A 92 -6.69 10.57 12.34
CA GLN A 92 -5.61 10.67 13.33
C GLN A 92 -4.25 10.29 12.75
N LEU A 93 -4.16 9.19 11.99
CA LEU A 93 -2.93 8.77 11.32
C LEU A 93 -2.43 9.88 10.38
N LEU A 94 -3.32 10.46 9.59
CA LEU A 94 -2.97 11.50 8.65
C LEU A 94 -2.44 12.76 9.35
N LYS A 95 -3.07 13.16 10.46
CA LYS A 95 -2.62 14.30 11.28
C LYS A 95 -1.24 14.07 11.89
N LEU A 96 -0.98 12.86 12.41
CA LEU A 96 0.34 12.51 12.95
C LEU A 96 1.41 12.51 11.85
N TRP A 97 1.06 11.96 10.68
CA TRP A 97 1.96 11.92 9.54
C TRP A 97 2.30 13.31 9.00
N ASP A 98 1.34 14.23 8.89
CA ASP A 98 1.59 15.57 8.35
C ASP A 98 2.62 16.37 9.19
N GLY A 99 2.62 16.15 10.52
CA GLY A 99 3.57 16.80 11.44
C GLY A 99 5.00 16.23 11.41
N ALA A 100 5.16 14.93 11.16
CA ALA A 100 6.46 14.25 11.21
C ALA A 100 7.04 13.86 9.84
N ARG A 101 6.17 13.81 8.81
CA ARG A 101 6.44 13.34 7.44
C ARG A 101 7.34 12.11 7.38
N LYS A 102 6.98 11.08 8.15
CA LYS A 102 7.62 9.76 8.08
C LYS A 102 7.29 9.09 6.75
N THR A 103 8.17 8.24 6.25
CA THR A 103 7.84 7.44 5.06
C THR A 103 6.88 6.33 5.47
N ILE A 104 5.76 6.20 4.77
CA ILE A 104 4.76 5.16 5.06
C ILE A 104 4.62 4.25 3.83
N VAL A 105 4.71 2.94 4.04
CA VAL A 105 4.21 1.94 3.09
C VAL A 105 3.01 1.25 3.70
N PHE A 106 1.87 1.46 3.10
CA PHE A 106 0.57 1.02 3.59
C PHE A 106 -0.03 0.00 2.64
N ILE A 107 -0.59 -1.07 3.17
CA ILE A 107 -1.26 -2.09 2.38
C ILE A 107 -2.71 -2.14 2.80
N THR A 108 -3.60 -2.13 1.82
CA THR A 108 -5.04 -2.24 2.05
C THR A 108 -5.73 -2.95 0.89
N HIS A 109 -6.90 -3.48 1.17
CA HIS A 109 -7.84 -3.99 0.17
C HIS A 109 -8.94 -2.97 -0.17
N ASP A 110 -8.95 -1.79 0.47
CA ASP A 110 -9.94 -0.73 0.27
C ASP A 110 -9.34 0.41 -0.56
N LEU A 111 -9.90 0.65 -1.76
CA LEU A 111 -9.44 1.73 -2.64
C LEU A 111 -9.70 3.12 -2.08
N GLY A 112 -10.77 3.30 -1.30
CA GLY A 112 -11.08 4.57 -0.67
C GLY A 112 -9.96 4.97 0.28
N GLU A 113 -9.49 4.04 1.11
CA GLU A 113 -8.33 4.25 1.98
C GLU A 113 -7.07 4.57 1.18
N ALA A 114 -6.82 3.83 0.10
CA ALA A 114 -5.64 4.02 -0.71
C ALA A 114 -5.57 5.41 -1.33
N VAL A 115 -6.67 5.88 -1.94
CA VAL A 115 -6.74 7.23 -2.51
C VAL A 115 -6.73 8.29 -1.41
N ALA A 116 -7.44 8.06 -0.30
CA ALA A 116 -7.55 9.01 0.78
C ALA A 116 -6.22 9.30 1.48
N LEU A 117 -5.41 8.26 1.70
CA LEU A 117 -4.20 8.35 2.52
C LEU A 117 -2.93 8.56 1.71
N ALA A 118 -2.85 8.04 0.48
CA ALA A 118 -1.58 7.96 -0.24
C ALA A 118 -1.23 9.22 -1.05
N ASP A 119 0.06 9.44 -1.26
CA ASP A 119 0.57 10.29 -2.33
C ASP A 119 0.66 9.51 -3.66
N ARG A 120 0.90 8.20 -3.57
CA ARG A 120 0.95 7.26 -4.71
C ARG A 120 0.30 5.93 -4.36
N VAL A 121 -0.45 5.37 -5.31
CA VAL A 121 -1.06 4.03 -5.20
C VAL A 121 -0.41 3.07 -6.20
N VAL A 122 0.04 1.93 -5.71
CA VAL A 122 0.56 0.82 -6.52
C VAL A 122 -0.52 -0.25 -6.62
N VAL A 123 -0.95 -0.55 -7.84
CA VAL A 123 -1.91 -1.64 -8.12
C VAL A 123 -1.13 -2.90 -8.50
N MET A 124 -1.37 -4.00 -7.80
CA MET A 124 -0.81 -5.31 -8.09
C MET A 124 -1.78 -6.17 -8.93
N THR A 125 -1.25 -6.96 -9.85
CA THR A 125 -2.01 -7.97 -10.60
C THR A 125 -2.45 -9.13 -9.73
N ALA A 126 -3.40 -9.95 -10.20
CA ALA A 126 -3.61 -11.29 -9.66
C ALA A 126 -2.33 -12.15 -9.78
N ARG A 127 -2.29 -13.27 -9.06
CA ARG A 127 -1.10 -14.15 -9.06
C ARG A 127 -0.73 -14.61 -10.48
N PRO A 128 0.57 -14.62 -10.84
CA PRO A 128 1.70 -14.12 -10.05
C PRO A 128 1.68 -12.59 -9.91
N GLY A 129 1.90 -12.09 -8.70
CA GLY A 129 1.81 -10.66 -8.40
C GLY A 129 2.90 -9.85 -9.10
N THR A 130 2.49 -8.89 -9.90
CA THR A 130 3.35 -7.92 -10.60
C THR A 130 2.80 -6.51 -10.38
N VAL A 131 3.58 -5.47 -10.64
CA VAL A 131 3.08 -4.08 -10.63
C VAL A 131 2.30 -3.84 -11.92
N LYS A 132 0.98 -3.65 -11.80
CA LYS A 132 0.10 -3.27 -12.92
C LYS A 132 0.19 -1.78 -13.20
N ARG A 133 0.12 -0.97 -12.14
CA ARG A 133 0.15 0.49 -12.23
C ARG A 133 0.80 1.09 -10.99
N ILE A 134 1.47 2.23 -11.19
CA ILE A 134 1.79 3.19 -10.15
C ILE A 134 1.06 4.50 -10.51
N CYS A 135 0.12 4.93 -9.67
CA CYS A 135 -0.74 6.08 -9.92
C CYS A 135 -0.45 7.18 -8.88
N PRO A 136 -0.07 8.40 -9.28
CA PRO A 136 -0.02 9.53 -8.36
C PRO A 136 -1.43 9.94 -7.93
N VAL A 137 -1.60 10.34 -6.68
CA VAL A 137 -2.87 10.84 -6.15
C VAL A 137 -2.84 12.37 -6.16
N PRO A 138 -3.60 13.03 -7.04
CA PRO A 138 -3.56 14.49 -7.22
C PRO A 138 -4.37 15.24 -6.15
N LEU A 139 -4.30 14.80 -4.89
CA LEU A 139 -5.01 15.40 -3.76
C LEU A 139 -4.01 16.12 -2.85
N GLU A 140 -4.27 17.42 -2.65
CA GLU A 140 -3.45 18.29 -1.82
C GLU A 140 -3.53 17.92 -0.33
N ARG A 141 -2.52 18.32 0.44
CA ARG A 141 -2.46 18.15 1.90
C ARG A 141 -2.61 19.53 2.57
N PRO A 142 -3.26 19.64 3.74
CA PRO A 142 -3.93 18.57 4.48
C PRO A 142 -5.26 18.15 3.82
N ARG A 143 -5.63 16.87 3.96
CA ARG A 143 -6.89 16.34 3.41
C ARG A 143 -7.94 16.31 4.50
N ASP A 144 -9.15 16.72 4.14
CA ASP A 144 -10.34 16.51 4.97
C ASP A 144 -11.00 15.19 4.56
N LEU A 145 -10.74 14.13 5.33
CA LEU A 145 -11.26 12.79 5.05
C LEU A 145 -12.79 12.72 5.10
N PHE A 146 -13.45 13.62 5.84
CA PHE A 146 -14.90 13.60 6.00
C PHE A 146 -15.63 14.10 4.74
N HIS A 147 -15.00 14.99 3.98
CA HIS A 147 -15.57 15.58 2.76
C HIS A 147 -14.82 15.17 1.47
N LEU A 148 -13.86 14.25 1.57
CA LEU A 148 -12.98 13.90 0.43
C LEU A 148 -13.74 13.28 -0.76
N HIS A 149 -14.86 12.62 -0.49
CA HIS A 149 -15.72 12.01 -1.51
C HIS A 149 -16.36 13.05 -2.45
N ASP A 150 -16.47 14.31 -2.01
CA ASP A 150 -16.98 15.41 -2.83
C ASP A 150 -15.94 15.88 -3.86
N ASP A 151 -14.64 15.64 -3.63
CA ASP A 151 -13.57 16.03 -4.55
C ASP A 151 -13.63 15.21 -5.84
N GLU A 152 -13.71 15.90 -6.98
CA GLU A 152 -13.74 15.26 -8.29
C GLU A 152 -12.46 14.47 -8.58
N ARG A 153 -11.31 14.96 -8.13
CA ARG A 153 -10.01 14.30 -8.31
C ARG A 153 -9.96 12.99 -7.54
N PHE A 154 -10.59 12.92 -6.37
CA PHE A 154 -10.72 11.68 -5.60
C PHE A 154 -11.52 10.66 -6.40
N ARG A 155 -12.71 11.06 -6.88
CA ARG A 155 -13.60 10.19 -7.67
C ARG A 155 -12.91 9.67 -8.95
N GLN A 156 -12.30 10.56 -9.72
CA GLN A 156 -11.56 10.19 -10.94
C GLN A 156 -10.41 9.20 -10.66
N THR A 157 -9.66 9.42 -9.57
CA THR A 157 -8.56 8.53 -9.17
C THR A 157 -9.09 7.18 -8.71
N TYR A 158 -10.16 7.18 -7.93
CA TYR A 158 -10.83 5.96 -7.47
C TYR A 158 -11.33 5.12 -8.64
N ASP A 159 -12.07 5.72 -9.57
CA ASP A 159 -12.64 5.03 -10.73
C ASP A 159 -11.53 4.41 -11.60
N THR A 160 -10.47 5.18 -11.86
CA THR A 160 -9.31 4.69 -12.62
C THR A 160 -8.66 3.48 -11.95
N LEU A 161 -8.47 3.52 -10.63
CA LEU A 161 -7.87 2.41 -9.89
C LEU A 161 -8.81 1.21 -9.79
N TRP A 162 -10.13 1.45 -9.72
CA TRP A 162 -11.13 0.41 -9.71
C TRP A 162 -11.16 -0.35 -11.03
N ASP A 163 -11.15 0.33 -12.17
CA ASP A 163 -11.12 -0.30 -13.49
C ASP A 163 -9.92 -1.26 -13.64
N ASP A 164 -8.75 -0.84 -13.11
CA ASP A 164 -7.57 -1.70 -13.10
C ASP A 164 -7.69 -2.86 -12.11
N LEU A 165 -8.23 -2.63 -10.92
CA LEU A 165 -8.32 -3.64 -9.88
C LEU A 165 -9.40 -4.68 -10.17
N GLU A 166 -10.55 -4.27 -10.71
CA GLU A 166 -11.70 -5.13 -10.97
C GLU A 166 -11.33 -6.30 -11.88
N ALA A 167 -10.59 -6.01 -12.95
CA ALA A 167 -10.11 -7.04 -13.89
C ALA A 167 -9.24 -8.11 -13.18
N GLU A 168 -8.46 -7.71 -12.18
CA GLU A 168 -7.58 -8.60 -11.42
C GLU A 168 -8.34 -9.37 -10.35
N VAL A 169 -9.30 -8.73 -9.68
CA VAL A 169 -10.19 -9.40 -8.71
C VAL A 169 -11.00 -10.49 -9.39
N ARG A 170 -11.53 -10.24 -10.59
CA ARG A 170 -12.27 -11.25 -11.39
C ARG A 170 -11.40 -12.40 -11.86
N ARG A 171 -10.08 -12.19 -12.03
CA ARG A 171 -9.12 -13.23 -12.40
C ARG A 171 -8.61 -14.03 -11.21
N ALA A 172 -8.66 -13.47 -10.00
CA ALA A 172 -8.17 -14.14 -8.81
C ALA A 172 -9.09 -15.33 -8.48
N PRO A 173 -8.54 -16.55 -8.30
CA PRO A 173 -9.34 -17.67 -7.85
C PRO A 173 -9.84 -17.41 -6.42
N ALA A 174 -11.12 -17.74 -6.17
CA ALA A 174 -11.75 -17.67 -4.86
C ALA A 174 -11.05 -18.57 -3.82
#